data_AF-A0AAD0F0Z1-F1
#
_entry.id   AF-A0AAD0F0Z1-F1
#
_cell.length_a   1.000
_cell.length_b   1.000
_cell.length_c   1.000
_cell.angle_alpha   90.00
_cell.angle_beta   90.00
_cell.angle_gamma   90.00
#
_symmetry.space_group_name_H-M   'P 1'
#
loop_
_entity.id
_entity.type
_entity.pdbx_description
1 polymer ?
#
loop_
_entity_poly.entity_id
_entity_poly.type
_entity_poly.pdbx_seq_one_letter_code
_entity_poly.pdbx_strand_id
1 'polypeptide(L)'
;MKLHGKFYSITTGGVYKALNVDFKERKIKGTNQKTGEQEFNFSDVIWLESTGIKINKNYIYTDDYVLAVKDHNVIACGVVKKRADGSYAIVNKNQGIVNPLLQLQFDGAKLINLQNHKIYFAKKNQK
;
A
#
# COMPACT_ATOMS: atom_id res chain seq x y z
N MET A 1 -18.45 -11.78 -6.80
CA MET A 1 -17.18 -11.12 -7.19
C MET A 1 -16.21 -11.20 -6.01
N LYS A 2 -15.01 -11.78 -6.15
CA LYS A 2 -14.02 -11.79 -5.06
C LYS A 2 -13.38 -10.40 -4.97
N LEU A 3 -13.44 -9.76 -3.80
CA LEU A 3 -12.75 -8.50 -3.56
C LEU A 3 -11.23 -8.77 -3.48
N HIS A 4 -10.47 -8.19 -4.41
CA HIS A 4 -9.00 -8.30 -4.47
C HIS A 4 -8.28 -7.11 -3.80
N GLY A 5 -8.91 -6.52 -2.78
CA GLY A 5 -8.37 -5.35 -2.09
C GLY A 5 -7.85 -5.64 -0.68
N LYS A 6 -7.07 -4.69 -0.18
CA LYS A 6 -6.69 -4.60 1.23
C LYS A 6 -7.20 -3.28 1.79
N PHE A 7 -7.28 -3.18 3.10
CA PHE A 7 -7.51 -1.91 3.77
C PHE A 7 -6.65 -1.81 5.02
N TYR A 8 -6.30 -0.59 5.41
CA TYR A 8 -5.70 -0.29 6.70
C TYR A 8 -6.78 0.12 7.68
N SER A 9 -6.86 -0.50 8.85
CA SER A 9 -7.72 -0.07 9.95
C SER A 9 -7.02 1.02 10.76
N ILE A 10 -7.68 2.16 10.92
CA ILE A 10 -7.22 3.27 11.76
C ILE A 10 -7.29 2.89 13.24
N THR A 11 -8.32 2.13 13.62
CA THR A 11 -8.57 1.74 15.02
C THR A 11 -7.57 0.70 15.53
N THR A 12 -7.21 -0.29 14.71
CA THR A 12 -6.27 -1.35 15.14
C THR A 12 -4.83 -1.11 14.66
N GLY A 13 -4.63 -0.19 13.72
CA GLY A 13 -3.34 0.02 13.07
C GLY A 13 -2.88 -1.13 12.16
N GLY A 14 -3.77 -2.08 11.85
CA GLY A 14 -3.48 -3.27 11.05
C GLY A 14 -3.90 -3.16 9.59
N VAL A 15 -3.26 -3.97 8.72
CA VAL A 15 -3.72 -4.17 7.33
C VAL A 15 -4.50 -5.48 7.22
N TYR A 16 -5.67 -5.42 6.59
CA TYR A 16 -6.60 -6.53 6.44
C TYR A 16 -6.82 -6.83 4.96
N LYS A 17 -6.98 -8.10 4.63
CA LYS A 17 -7.50 -8.53 3.33
C LYS A 17 -9.01 -8.34 3.33
N ALA A 18 -9.55 -7.63 2.35
CA ALA A 18 -11.00 -7.42 2.23
C ALA A 18 -11.70 -8.74 1.90
N LEU A 19 -12.80 -9.02 2.60
CA LEU A 19 -13.65 -10.19 2.40
C LEU A 19 -15.00 -9.79 1.82
N ASN A 20 -15.63 -8.74 2.40
CA ASN A 20 -16.91 -8.21 1.97
C ASN A 20 -16.96 -6.69 2.17
N VAL A 21 -17.74 -6.00 1.34
CA VAL A 21 -18.03 -4.57 1.46
C VAL A 21 -19.53 -4.39 1.40
N ASP A 22 -20.12 -3.89 2.48
CA ASP A 22 -21.54 -3.52 2.55
C ASP A 22 -21.66 -2.01 2.38
N PHE A 23 -22.06 -1.58 1.19
CA PHE A 23 -22.23 -0.16 0.87
C PHE A 23 -23.49 0.45 1.52
N LYS A 24 -24.49 -0.37 1.84
CA LYS A 24 -25.73 0.10 2.47
C LYS A 24 -25.47 0.45 3.92
N GLU A 25 -24.83 -0.45 4.64
CA GLU A 25 -24.48 -0.27 6.05
C GLU A 25 -23.16 0.51 6.24
N ARG A 26 -22.45 0.79 5.15
CA ARG A 26 -21.14 1.46 5.12
C ARG A 26 -20.09 0.74 5.98
N LYS A 27 -20.06 -0.58 5.83
CA LYS A 27 -19.17 -1.47 6.57
C LYS A 27 -18.29 -2.31 5.66
N ILE A 28 -17.09 -2.63 6.15
CA ILE A 28 -16.16 -3.52 5.48
C ILE A 28 -15.74 -4.63 6.43
N LYS A 29 -15.77 -5.87 5.93
CA LYS A 29 -15.27 -7.05 6.63
C LYS A 29 -13.92 -7.44 6.06
N GLY A 30 -12.96 -7.71 6.92
CA GLY A 30 -11.62 -8.15 6.51
C GLY A 30 -11.00 -9.13 7.48
N THR A 31 -9.91 -9.77 7.03
CA THR A 31 -9.14 -10.70 7.86
C THR A 31 -7.68 -10.28 7.97
N ASN A 32 -7.12 -10.45 9.16
CA ASN A 32 -5.71 -10.28 9.46
C ASN A 32 -5.19 -11.54 10.17
N GLN A 33 -3.96 -11.97 9.87
CA GLN A 33 -3.38 -13.18 10.44
C GLN A 33 -3.30 -13.19 11.97
N LYS A 34 -3.20 -12.02 12.60
CA LYS A 34 -3.07 -11.91 14.06
C LYS A 34 -4.41 -11.92 14.79
N THR A 35 -5.43 -11.28 14.20
CA THR A 35 -6.67 -10.98 14.91
C THR A 35 -7.91 -11.62 14.30
N GLY A 36 -7.74 -12.39 13.22
CA GLY A 36 -8.83 -13.08 12.52
C GLY A 36 -9.72 -12.13 11.70
N GLU A 37 -10.97 -12.55 11.49
CA GLU A 37 -11.99 -11.76 10.79
C GLU A 37 -12.55 -10.67 11.69
N GLN A 38 -12.71 -9.46 11.16
CA GLN A 38 -13.28 -8.31 11.84
C GLN A 38 -14.09 -7.45 10.87
N GLU A 39 -15.04 -6.69 11.43
CA GLU A 39 -15.87 -5.73 10.71
C GLU A 39 -15.54 -4.31 11.18
N PHE A 40 -15.53 -3.37 10.23
CA PHE A 40 -15.17 -1.98 10.46
C PHE A 40 -16.16 -1.05 9.74
N ASN A 41 -16.36 0.15 10.27
CA ASN A 41 -17.03 1.21 9.51
C ASN A 41 -16.11 1.76 8.43
N PHE A 42 -16.68 2.31 7.35
CA PHE A 42 -15.90 2.98 6.30
C PHE A 42 -15.07 4.16 6.82
N SER A 43 -15.55 4.86 7.86
CA SER A 43 -14.81 5.97 8.50
C SER A 43 -13.49 5.51 9.14
N ASP A 44 -13.40 4.24 9.51
CA ASP A 44 -12.32 3.70 10.33
C ASP A 44 -11.27 2.98 9.49
N VAL A 45 -11.38 3.07 8.16
CA VAL A 45 -10.50 2.36 7.23
C VAL A 45 -9.98 3.24 6.11
N ILE A 46 -8.82 2.88 5.60
CA ILE A 46 -8.24 3.44 4.38
C ILE A 46 -8.14 2.31 3.37
N TRP A 47 -8.84 2.43 2.25
CA TRP A 47 -8.75 1.47 1.15
C TRP A 47 -7.35 1.49 0.53
N LEU A 48 -6.78 0.30 0.33
CA LEU A 48 -5.49 0.10 -0.30
C LEU A 48 -5.72 -0.55 -1.67
N GLU A 49 -5.63 0.27 -2.72
CA GLU A 49 -5.82 -0.16 -4.10
C GLU A 49 -4.56 -0.89 -4.60
N SER A 50 -4.74 -2.06 -5.23
CA SER A 50 -3.61 -2.77 -5.84
C SER A 50 -3.12 -2.01 -7.07
N THR A 51 -1.82 -1.82 -7.17
CA THR A 51 -1.20 -1.23 -8.37
C THR A 51 -1.16 -2.19 -9.56
N GLY A 52 -1.48 -3.47 -9.35
CA GLY A 52 -1.27 -4.55 -10.32
C GLY A 52 0.19 -5.02 -10.44
N ILE A 53 1.14 -4.22 -9.95
CA ILE A 53 2.56 -4.57 -9.93
C ILE A 53 2.82 -5.57 -8.82
N LYS A 54 3.47 -6.68 -9.17
CA LYS A 54 3.79 -7.78 -8.27
C LYS A 54 5.30 -7.90 -8.08
N ILE A 55 5.75 -7.84 -6.83
CA ILE A 55 7.12 -8.16 -6.44
C ILE A 55 7.11 -9.52 -5.74
N ASN A 56 7.80 -10.50 -6.31
CA ASN A 56 7.75 -11.89 -5.87
C ASN A 56 6.30 -12.42 -5.85
N LYS A 57 5.75 -12.73 -4.66
CA LYS A 57 4.38 -13.21 -4.46
C LYS A 57 3.40 -12.12 -4.03
N ASN A 58 3.86 -10.89 -3.79
CA ASN A 58 3.05 -9.82 -3.19
C ASN A 58 2.80 -8.67 -4.17
N TYR A 59 1.56 -8.19 -4.23
CA TYR A 59 1.24 -6.95 -4.93
C TYR A 59 1.72 -5.73 -4.12
N ILE A 60 2.09 -4.68 -4.84
CA ILE A 60 2.25 -3.34 -4.28
C ILE A 60 0.87 -2.68 -4.24
N TYR A 61 0.53 -2.07 -3.12
CA TYR A 61 -0.71 -1.34 -2.92
C TYR A 61 -0.44 0.16 -2.73
N THR A 62 -1.46 0.98 -2.90
CA THR A 62 -1.41 2.37 -2.42
C THR A 62 -1.08 2.39 -0.92
N ASP A 63 -0.39 3.44 -0.50
CA ASP A 63 0.13 3.62 0.85
C ASP A 63 1.24 2.65 1.31
N ASP A 64 1.70 1.74 0.45
CA ASP A 64 2.97 1.03 0.70
C ASP A 64 4.15 2.00 0.59
N TYR A 65 5.17 1.79 1.44
CA TYR A 65 6.44 2.47 1.32
C TYR A 65 7.38 1.63 0.48
N VAL A 66 7.82 2.16 -0.66
CA VAL A 66 8.61 1.42 -1.66
C VAL A 66 9.95 2.11 -1.88
N LEU A 67 10.99 1.30 -2.06
CA LEU A 67 12.30 1.72 -2.56
C LEU A 67 12.44 1.26 -4.02
N ALA A 68 13.01 2.10 -4.87
CA ALA A 68 13.49 1.73 -6.19
C ALA A 68 15.02 1.70 -6.15
N VAL A 69 15.60 0.56 -6.49
CA VAL A 69 17.05 0.31 -6.44
C VAL A 69 17.56 -0.03 -7.83
N LYS A 70 18.61 0.63 -8.27
CA LYS A 70 19.32 0.34 -9.52
C LYS A 70 20.81 0.42 -9.25
N ASP A 71 21.58 -0.55 -9.76
CA ASP A 71 23.04 -0.62 -9.58
C ASP A 71 23.48 -0.47 -8.11
N HIS A 72 22.78 -1.16 -7.21
CA HIS A 72 22.96 -1.13 -5.75
C HIS A 72 22.66 0.21 -5.05
N ASN A 73 22.19 1.21 -5.78
CA ASN A 73 21.84 2.53 -5.24
C ASN A 73 20.32 2.71 -5.16
N VAL A 74 19.84 3.33 -4.07
CA VAL A 74 18.44 3.77 -3.97
C VAL A 74 18.26 5.02 -4.81
N ILE A 75 17.55 4.89 -5.92
CA ILE A 75 17.30 6.01 -6.86
C ILE A 75 15.99 6.74 -6.55
N ALA A 76 15.05 6.07 -5.87
CA ALA A 76 13.82 6.67 -5.39
C ALA A 76 13.30 5.93 -4.16
N CYS A 77 12.62 6.65 -3.27
CA CYS A 77 11.87 6.05 -2.17
C CYS A 77 10.67 6.93 -1.82
N GLY A 78 9.61 6.34 -1.25
CA GLY A 78 8.42 7.10 -0.91
C GLY A 78 7.17 6.25 -0.78
N VAL A 79 6.05 6.92 -0.60
CA VAL A 79 4.73 6.28 -0.46
C VAL A 79 4.10 6.13 -1.84
N VAL A 80 3.56 4.94 -2.12
CA VAL A 80 2.84 4.69 -3.37
C VAL A 80 1.51 5.42 -3.36
N LYS A 81 1.27 6.23 -4.39
CA LYS A 81 0.03 6.97 -4.59
C LYS A 81 -0.49 6.78 -6.00
N LYS A 82 -1.81 6.78 -6.14
CA LYS A 82 -2.48 6.90 -7.44
C LYS A 82 -2.47 8.36 -7.89
N ARG A 83 -2.16 8.57 -9.16
CA ARG A 83 -2.14 9.87 -9.82
C ARG A 83 -3.51 10.17 -10.44
N ALA A 84 -3.76 11.43 -10.77
CA ALA A 84 -5.01 11.85 -11.42
C ALA A 84 -5.25 11.14 -12.77
N ASP A 85 -4.17 10.82 -13.48
CA ASP A 85 -4.17 10.05 -14.72
C ASP A 85 -4.41 8.53 -14.52
N GLY A 86 -4.66 8.07 -13.29
CA GLY A 86 -4.89 6.68 -12.95
C GLY A 86 -3.64 5.82 -12.80
N SER A 87 -2.45 6.34 -13.14
CA SER A 87 -1.18 5.65 -12.95
C SER A 87 -0.73 5.68 -11.49
N TYR A 88 0.30 4.90 -11.16
CA TYR A 88 0.85 4.82 -9.81
C TYR A 88 2.29 5.32 -9.76
N ALA A 89 2.64 6.03 -8.70
CA ALA A 89 3.96 6.58 -8.50
C ALA A 89 4.43 6.44 -7.05
N ILE A 90 5.74 6.39 -6.86
CA ILE A 90 6.39 6.69 -5.60
C ILE A 90 6.37 8.20 -5.41
N VAL A 91 5.77 8.65 -4.31
CA VAL A 91 5.72 10.07 -3.94
C VAL A 91 6.55 10.28 -2.67
N ASN A 92 7.58 11.12 -2.79
CA ASN A 92 8.34 11.63 -1.64
C ASN A 92 8.00 13.10 -1.41
N LYS A 93 7.13 13.37 -0.44
CA LYS A 93 6.69 14.73 -0.12
C LYS A 93 7.83 15.63 0.35
N ASN A 94 8.84 15.08 1.03
CA ASN A 94 9.95 15.87 1.57
C ASN A 94 10.89 16.38 0.49
N GLN A 95 10.91 15.71 -0.66
CA GLN A 95 11.78 16.06 -1.79
C GLN A 95 10.99 16.63 -2.98
N GLY A 96 9.65 16.64 -2.93
CA GLY A 96 8.81 17.05 -4.06
C GLY A 96 8.87 16.11 -5.26
N ILE A 97 9.41 14.89 -5.09
CA ILE A 97 9.69 13.97 -6.20
C ILE A 97 8.53 13.00 -6.39
N VAL A 98 8.12 12.83 -7.66
CA VAL A 98 7.12 11.86 -8.11
C VAL A 98 7.74 10.97 -9.17
N ASN A 99 7.94 9.69 -8.86
CA ASN A 99 8.50 8.71 -9.79
C ASN A 99 7.44 7.67 -10.20
N PRO A 100 6.99 7.63 -11.47
CA PRO A 100 6.05 6.62 -11.94
C PRO A 100 6.59 5.20 -11.74
N LEU A 101 5.78 4.29 -11.20
CA LEU A 101 6.22 2.92 -10.91
C LEU A 101 6.58 2.15 -12.18
N LEU A 102 5.78 2.28 -13.24
CA LEU A 102 6.04 1.60 -14.51
C LEU A 102 7.33 2.10 -15.15
N GLN A 103 7.59 3.41 -15.14
CA GLN A 103 8.81 3.98 -15.68
C GLN A 103 10.04 3.41 -14.94
N LEU A 104 10.01 3.38 -13.60
CA LEU A 104 11.08 2.79 -12.80
C LEU A 104 11.35 1.32 -13.19
N GLN A 105 10.30 0.53 -13.46
CA GLN A 105 10.47 -0.86 -13.93
C GLN A 105 11.06 -0.93 -15.34
N PHE A 106 10.60 -0.07 -16.27
CA PHE A 106 11.17 0.02 -17.62
C PHE A 106 12.64 0.42 -17.60
N ASP A 107 13.04 1.30 -16.67
CA ASP A 107 14.42 1.74 -16.49
C ASP A 107 15.32 0.69 -15.80
N GLY A 108 14.77 -0.50 -15.49
CA GLY A 108 15.49 -1.61 -14.88
C GLY A 108 15.64 -1.50 -13.36
N ALA A 109 14.89 -0.62 -12.69
CA ALA A 109 14.94 -0.52 -11.24
C ALA A 109 14.19 -1.68 -10.56
N LYS A 110 14.83 -2.27 -9.56
CA LYS A 110 14.21 -3.25 -8.67
C LYS A 110 13.40 -2.53 -7.60
N LEU A 111 12.10 -2.82 -7.54
CA LEU A 111 11.22 -2.30 -6.50
C LEU A 111 11.27 -3.19 -5.25
N ILE A 112 11.40 -2.58 -4.07
CA ILE A 112 11.40 -3.24 -2.76
C ILE A 112 10.26 -2.65 -1.93
N ASN A 113 9.28 -3.48 -1.57
CA ASN A 113 8.14 -3.06 -0.76
C ASN A 113 8.44 -3.26 0.74
N LEU A 114 8.48 -2.15 1.49
CA LEU A 114 8.71 -2.13 2.93
C LEU A 114 7.43 -2.21 3.76
N GLN A 115 6.30 -2.57 3.13
CA GLN A 115 4.93 -2.62 3.66
C GLN A 115 4.25 -1.24 3.75
N ASN A 116 2.98 -1.23 4.18
CA ASN A 116 2.23 0.00 4.43
C ASN A 116 3.04 0.99 5.28
N HIS A 117 3.14 2.24 4.81
CA HIS A 117 4.03 3.24 5.40
C HIS A 117 3.73 3.52 6.87
N LYS A 118 2.45 3.52 7.28
CA LYS A 118 2.06 3.75 8.68
C LYS A 118 2.62 2.66 9.59
N ILE A 119 2.56 1.40 9.13
CA ILE A 119 3.12 0.26 9.86
C ILE A 119 4.65 0.30 9.86
N TYR A 120 5.26 0.60 8.71
CA TYR A 120 6.73 0.66 8.60
C TYR A 120 7.32 1.71 9.55
N PHE A 121 6.80 2.94 9.53
CA PHE A 121 7.32 4.02 10.37
C PHE A 121 6.97 3.83 11.85
N ALA A 122 5.80 3.27 12.19
CA ALA A 122 5.50 2.91 13.57
C ALA A 122 6.51 1.89 14.14
N LYS A 123 6.87 0.86 13.38
CA LYS A 123 7.89 -0.13 13.79
C LYS A 123 9.30 0.47 13.83
N LYS A 124 9.63 1.38 12.93
CA LYS A 124 10.95 2.04 12.89
C LYS A 124 11.18 2.89 14.14
N ASN A 125 10.16 3.59 14.61
CA ASN A 125 10.24 4.49 15.77
C ASN A 125 10.15 3.76 17.12
N GLN A 126 9.94 2.44 17.12
CA GLN A 126 9.97 1.59 18.32
C GLN A 126 11.34 0.97 18.58
N LYS A 127 12.34 1.29 17.75
CA LYS A 127 13.75 0.94 17.94
C LYS A 127 14.48 2.13 18.55
#